data_AF-A0A010QQR0-F1
#
_entry.id   AF-A0A010QQR0-F1
#
_cell.length_a   1.000
_cell.length_b   1.000
_cell.length_c   1.000
_cell.angle_alpha   90.00
_cell.angle_beta   90.00
_cell.angle_gamma   90.00
#
_symmetry.space_group_name_H-M   'P 1'
#
loop_
_entity.id
_entity.type
_entity.pdbx_description
1 polymer ?
#
loop_
_entity_poly.entity_id
_entity_poly.type
_entity_poly.pdbx_seq_one_letter_code
_entity_poly.pdbx_strand_id
1 'polypeptide(L)'
;MPVVPMQLYATAIRDLGRRRDLEADNHLIKIRTLVVILVLLVSAMVTGSDDFPMLFRLLESALATIGGEDSLGDDELSAFVMRQVYKLRVYSAPLLSENSGILTLSSKNQVTKAFECMQYCSQQRPECSETVSRIMNLVQQSYDIYLHRAGADVRISQSAAIGLDNHINKLVERVQLFIETFQSFPANSSGREVLIWAFFVAASGCTTDEHKEFFRITLRECHQKSRFENILKALNHLERIWDRQLFGLSWASQLPEARLLIM
;
A
#
# COMPACT_ATOMS: atom_id res chain seq x y z
N MET A 1 -32.63 -10.05 16.29
CA MET A 1 -31.46 -10.94 16.06
C MET A 1 -30.25 -10.07 15.77
N PRO A 2 -29.08 -10.32 16.40
CA PRO A 2 -27.89 -9.54 16.10
C PRO A 2 -27.46 -9.86 14.66
N VAL A 3 -27.33 -8.83 13.83
CA VAL A 3 -26.86 -8.99 12.46
C VAL A 3 -25.37 -9.31 12.52
N VAL A 4 -24.96 -10.42 11.90
CA VAL A 4 -23.56 -10.85 11.91
C VAL A 4 -22.75 -9.91 11.00
N PRO A 5 -21.64 -9.29 11.46
CA PRO A 5 -20.87 -8.32 10.67
C PRO A 5 -20.45 -8.83 9.28
N MET A 6 -20.11 -10.12 9.17
CA MET A 6 -19.81 -10.78 7.88
C MET A 6 -20.98 -10.79 6.90
N GLN A 7 -22.22 -10.94 7.41
CA GLN A 7 -23.42 -10.90 6.56
C GLN A 7 -23.69 -9.49 6.02
N LEU A 8 -23.41 -8.45 6.82
CA LEU A 8 -23.50 -7.06 6.37
C LEU A 8 -22.47 -6.76 5.29
N TYR A 9 -21.22 -7.19 5.49
CA TYR A 9 -20.14 -7.01 4.54
C TYR A 9 -20.44 -7.69 3.19
N ALA A 10 -20.83 -8.97 3.21
CA ALA A 10 -21.21 -9.70 2.00
C ALA A 10 -22.44 -9.10 1.29
N THR A 11 -23.42 -8.62 2.06
CA THR A 11 -24.60 -7.94 1.51
C THR A 11 -24.22 -6.62 0.86
N ALA A 12 -23.38 -5.81 1.50
CA ALA A 12 -22.92 -4.54 0.94
C ALA A 12 -22.17 -4.73 -0.39
N ILE A 13 -21.27 -5.71 -0.49
CA ILE A 13 -20.57 -6.04 -1.74
C ILE A 13 -21.56 -6.40 -2.85
N ARG A 14 -22.52 -7.29 -2.54
CA ARG A 14 -23.53 -7.74 -3.51
C ARG A 14 -24.42 -6.59 -3.98
N ASP A 15 -24.85 -5.73 -3.07
CA ASP A 15 -25.77 -4.64 -3.38
C ASP A 15 -25.06 -3.54 -4.17
N LEU A 16 -23.79 -3.24 -3.85
CA LEU A 16 -22.95 -2.35 -4.66
C LEU A 16 -22.75 -2.88 -6.07
N GLY A 17 -22.45 -4.18 -6.23
CA GLY A 17 -22.28 -4.80 -7.54
C GLY A 17 -23.54 -4.78 -8.43
N ARG A 18 -24.72 -4.47 -7.86
CA ARG A 18 -25.99 -4.36 -8.59
C ARG A 18 -26.41 -2.94 -8.90
N ARG A 19 -25.72 -1.92 -8.38
CA ARG A 19 -26.08 -0.51 -8.63
C ARG A 19 -25.88 -0.16 -10.09
N ARG A 20 -26.93 0.41 -10.69
CA ARG A 20 -26.94 0.93 -12.07
C ARG A 20 -27.23 2.43 -12.13
N ASP A 21 -27.51 3.03 -10.97
CA ASP A 21 -27.95 4.42 -10.81
C ASP A 21 -26.79 5.40 -10.60
N LEU A 22 -25.53 4.94 -10.69
CA LEU A 22 -24.35 5.79 -10.56
C LEU A 22 -24.19 6.81 -11.69
N GLU A 23 -24.84 6.55 -12.83
CA GLU A 23 -24.93 7.49 -13.96
C GLU A 23 -25.92 8.63 -13.70
N ALA A 24 -26.82 8.49 -12.71
CA ALA A 24 -27.76 9.56 -12.36
C ALA A 24 -27.01 10.76 -11.78
N ASP A 25 -27.47 11.97 -12.10
CA ASP A 25 -26.87 13.23 -11.65
C ASP A 25 -27.19 13.53 -10.17
N ASN A 26 -26.82 12.62 -9.30
CA ASN A 26 -26.97 12.75 -7.86
C ASN A 26 -25.61 12.62 -7.19
N HIS A 27 -24.97 13.77 -7.00
CA HIS A 27 -23.68 13.93 -6.34
C HIS A 27 -23.56 13.13 -5.03
N LEU A 28 -24.60 13.18 -4.19
CA LEU A 28 -24.63 12.49 -2.91
C LEU A 28 -24.63 10.96 -3.05
N ILE A 29 -25.29 10.42 -4.08
CA ILE A 29 -25.27 8.96 -4.36
C ILE A 29 -23.88 8.54 -4.83
N LYS A 30 -23.24 9.34 -5.69
CA LYS A 30 -21.88 9.11 -6.20
C LYS A 30 -20.87 9.04 -5.06
N ILE A 31 -20.79 10.09 -4.23
CA ILE A 31 -19.88 10.11 -3.07
C ILE A 31 -20.17 8.96 -2.10
N ARG A 32 -21.44 8.74 -1.73
CA ARG A 32 -21.79 7.67 -0.77
C ARG A 32 -21.33 6.32 -1.26
N THR A 33 -21.45 6.04 -2.55
CA THR A 33 -20.99 4.77 -3.13
C THR A 33 -19.48 4.61 -2.96
N LEU A 34 -18.70 5.63 -3.28
CA LEU A 34 -17.24 5.60 -3.09
C LEU A 34 -16.85 5.44 -1.62
N VAL A 35 -17.51 6.18 -0.72
CA VAL A 35 -17.27 6.06 0.73
C VAL A 35 -17.56 4.65 1.23
N VAL A 36 -18.65 4.01 0.79
CA VAL A 36 -18.94 2.62 1.17
C VAL A 36 -17.83 1.68 0.66
N ILE A 37 -17.37 1.85 -0.58
CA ILE A 37 -16.28 1.03 -1.12
C ILE A 37 -14.97 1.25 -0.34
N LEU A 38 -14.64 2.49 0.03
CA LEU A 38 -13.49 2.81 0.87
C LEU A 38 -13.58 2.14 2.24
N VAL A 39 -14.76 2.16 2.88
CA VAL A 39 -14.99 1.47 4.17
C VAL A 39 -14.84 -0.05 4.03
N LEU A 40 -15.30 -0.64 2.92
CA LEU A 40 -15.11 -2.07 2.64
C LEU A 40 -13.63 -2.40 2.45
N LEU A 41 -12.86 -1.55 1.76
CA LEU A 41 -11.41 -1.70 1.61
C LEU A 41 -10.68 -1.62 2.95
N VAL A 42 -11.06 -0.67 3.82
CA VAL A 42 -10.53 -0.59 5.19
C VAL A 42 -10.90 -1.84 5.98
N SER A 43 -12.12 -2.36 5.83
CA SER A 43 -12.53 -3.60 6.49
C SER A 43 -11.68 -4.79 6.01
N ALA A 44 -11.47 -4.93 4.70
CA ALA A 44 -10.60 -5.95 4.12
C ALA A 44 -9.14 -5.81 4.58
N MET A 45 -8.66 -4.57 4.75
CA MET A 45 -7.34 -4.29 5.34
C MET A 45 -7.27 -4.75 6.79
N VAL A 46 -8.24 -4.38 7.64
CA VAL A 46 -8.22 -4.75 9.07
C VAL A 46 -8.33 -6.27 9.26
N THR A 47 -9.15 -6.97 8.48
CA THR A 47 -9.33 -8.43 8.58
C THR A 47 -8.34 -9.24 7.74
N GLY A 48 -7.55 -8.57 6.90
CA GLY A 48 -6.73 -9.19 5.86
C GLY A 48 -7.53 -10.07 4.90
N SER A 49 -8.72 -9.63 4.48
CA SER A 49 -9.56 -10.36 3.51
C SER A 49 -8.87 -10.44 2.15
N ASP A 50 -9.05 -11.57 1.45
CA ASP A 50 -8.57 -11.78 0.08
C ASP A 50 -9.49 -11.17 -0.99
N ASP A 51 -10.55 -10.47 -0.55
CA ASP A 51 -11.45 -9.66 -1.38
C ASP A 51 -10.81 -8.39 -1.93
N PHE A 52 -9.66 -7.96 -1.38
CA PHE A 52 -9.01 -6.70 -1.73
C PHE A 52 -8.94 -6.45 -3.26
N PRO A 53 -8.47 -7.39 -4.11
CA PRO A 53 -8.40 -7.16 -5.54
C PRO A 53 -9.78 -6.93 -6.18
N MET A 54 -10.83 -7.58 -5.67
CA MET A 54 -12.21 -7.37 -6.14
C MET A 54 -12.72 -6.00 -5.72
N LEU A 55 -12.58 -5.65 -4.44
CA LEU A 55 -13.03 -4.36 -3.91
C LEU A 55 -12.31 -3.18 -4.57
N PHE A 56 -11.02 -3.33 -4.86
CA PHE A 56 -10.27 -2.29 -5.55
C PHE A 56 -10.74 -2.14 -7.00
N ARG A 57 -11.01 -3.24 -7.71
CA ARG A 57 -11.65 -3.15 -9.04
C ARG A 57 -13.03 -2.51 -9.01
N LEU A 58 -13.79 -2.75 -7.94
CA LEU A 58 -15.10 -2.11 -7.74
C LEU A 58 -14.95 -0.59 -7.54
N LEU A 59 -13.93 -0.15 -6.80
CA LEU A 59 -13.60 1.28 -6.65
C LEU A 59 -13.28 1.94 -7.99
N GLU A 60 -12.37 1.34 -8.77
CA GLU A 60 -11.98 1.87 -10.07
C GLU A 60 -13.15 1.90 -11.06
N SER A 61 -13.98 0.84 -11.06
CA SER A 61 -15.18 0.78 -11.90
C SER A 61 -16.19 1.85 -11.52
N ALA A 62 -16.45 2.04 -10.22
CA ALA A 62 -17.36 3.08 -9.75
C ALA A 62 -16.89 4.48 -10.13
N LEU A 63 -15.59 4.77 -10.00
CA LEU A 63 -15.00 6.05 -10.43
C LEU A 63 -15.18 6.27 -11.94
N ALA A 64 -14.94 5.24 -12.75
CA ALA A 64 -15.14 5.31 -14.19
C ALA A 64 -16.61 5.58 -14.55
N THR A 65 -17.56 4.91 -13.90
CA THR A 65 -19.01 5.11 -14.12
C THR A 65 -19.48 6.51 -13.72
N ILE A 66 -18.86 7.12 -12.70
CA ILE A 66 -19.21 8.46 -12.22
C ILE A 66 -18.73 9.59 -13.16
N GLY A 67 -17.84 9.27 -14.11
CA GLY A 67 -17.24 10.23 -15.05
C GLY A 67 -15.78 10.58 -14.73
N GLY A 68 -15.10 9.81 -13.88
CA GLY A 68 -13.70 10.00 -13.52
C GLY A 68 -13.47 10.97 -12.34
N GLU A 69 -12.21 11.32 -12.13
CA GLU A 69 -11.73 12.11 -10.97
C GLU A 69 -12.39 13.50 -10.90
N ASP A 70 -12.55 14.15 -12.06
CA ASP A 70 -13.04 15.53 -12.17
C ASP A 70 -14.57 15.65 -11.99
N SER A 71 -15.29 14.51 -11.97
CA SER A 71 -16.76 14.47 -11.94
C SER A 71 -17.34 14.44 -10.51
N LEU A 72 -16.51 14.48 -9.48
CA LEU A 72 -16.91 14.48 -8.07
C LEU A 72 -17.09 15.90 -7.50
N GLY A 73 -16.76 16.95 -8.23
CA GLY A 73 -16.88 18.33 -7.73
C GLY A 73 -15.88 18.70 -6.62
N ASP A 74 -15.97 19.96 -6.18
CA ASP A 74 -14.89 20.64 -5.43
C ASP A 74 -15.13 20.76 -3.91
N ASP A 75 -16.10 20.02 -3.35
CA ASP A 75 -16.36 20.05 -1.91
C ASP A 75 -15.33 19.21 -1.11
N GLU A 76 -15.22 19.49 0.19
CA GLU A 76 -14.21 18.85 1.06
C GLU A 76 -14.39 17.32 1.15
N LEU A 77 -15.63 16.80 1.05
CA LEU A 77 -15.85 15.37 1.10
C LEU A 77 -15.37 14.70 -0.19
N SER A 78 -15.63 15.31 -1.35
CA SER A 78 -15.06 14.88 -2.63
C SER A 78 -13.54 14.90 -2.63
N ALA A 79 -12.95 16.00 -2.14
CA ALA A 79 -11.50 16.12 -2.01
C ALA A 79 -10.93 15.04 -1.07
N PHE A 80 -11.58 14.78 0.06
CA PHE A 80 -11.19 13.70 0.97
C PHE A 80 -11.23 12.33 0.29
N VAL A 81 -12.32 11.99 -0.39
CA VAL A 81 -12.46 10.71 -1.12
C VAL A 81 -11.34 10.55 -2.13
N MET A 82 -11.05 11.59 -2.92
CA MET A 82 -9.99 11.54 -3.92
C MET A 82 -8.60 11.36 -3.31
N ARG A 83 -8.29 12.04 -2.19
CA ARG A 83 -7.03 11.81 -1.45
C ARG A 83 -6.89 10.35 -1.01
N GLN A 84 -7.98 9.70 -0.58
CA GLN A 84 -7.95 8.26 -0.23
C GLN A 84 -7.76 7.38 -1.46
N VAL A 85 -8.43 7.68 -2.57
CA VAL A 85 -8.30 6.96 -3.85
C VAL A 85 -6.85 7.01 -4.36
N TYR A 86 -6.22 8.19 -4.37
CA TYR A 86 -4.84 8.35 -4.82
C TYR A 86 -3.86 7.53 -3.99
N LYS A 87 -4.00 7.59 -2.66
CA LYS A 87 -3.19 6.79 -1.74
C LYS A 87 -3.38 5.29 -2.01
N LEU A 88 -4.62 4.83 -2.12
CA LEU A 88 -4.96 3.44 -2.40
C LEU A 88 -4.38 2.97 -3.73
N ARG A 89 -4.49 3.74 -4.81
CA ARG A 89 -3.93 3.39 -6.13
C ARG A 89 -2.42 3.13 -6.08
N VAL A 90 -1.68 4.01 -5.42
CA VAL A 90 -0.22 3.86 -5.32
C VAL A 90 0.17 2.66 -4.47
N TYR A 91 -0.48 2.46 -3.33
CA TYR A 91 -0.10 1.40 -2.39
C TYR A 91 -0.59 0.02 -2.85
N SER A 92 -1.72 -0.03 -3.55
CA SER A 92 -2.29 -1.25 -4.10
C SER A 92 -1.55 -1.75 -5.35
N ALA A 93 -0.96 -0.86 -6.15
CA ALA A 93 -0.40 -1.22 -7.45
C ALA A 93 0.61 -2.39 -7.40
N PRO A 94 1.65 -2.38 -6.52
CA PRO A 94 2.54 -3.53 -6.35
C PRO A 94 1.88 -4.81 -5.82
N LEU A 95 0.75 -4.66 -5.10
CA LEU A 95 -0.01 -5.77 -4.51
C LEU A 95 -1.03 -6.36 -5.50
N LEU A 96 -1.24 -5.72 -6.66
CA LEU A 96 -2.14 -6.19 -7.71
C LEU A 96 -1.37 -6.85 -8.86
N SER A 97 -0.26 -6.25 -9.29
CA SER A 97 0.65 -6.84 -10.27
C SER A 97 1.98 -6.12 -10.27
N GLU A 98 3.05 -6.83 -10.63
CA GLU A 98 4.38 -6.23 -10.75
C GLU A 98 4.40 -5.06 -11.74
N ASN A 99 3.80 -5.25 -12.92
CA ASN A 99 3.74 -4.24 -13.98
C ASN A 99 2.99 -2.97 -13.53
N SER A 100 1.85 -3.12 -12.84
CA SER A 100 1.13 -1.97 -12.27
C SER A 100 1.99 -1.25 -11.23
N GLY A 101 2.69 -1.99 -10.37
CA GLY A 101 3.64 -1.44 -9.41
C GLY A 101 4.74 -0.61 -10.09
N ILE A 102 5.38 -1.14 -11.14
CA ILE A 102 6.42 -0.42 -11.89
C ILE A 102 5.88 0.88 -12.49
N LEU A 103 4.77 0.79 -13.23
CA LEU A 103 4.17 1.95 -13.92
C LEU A 103 3.74 3.03 -12.94
N THR A 104 3.14 2.64 -11.82
CA THR A 104 2.58 3.58 -10.84
C THR A 104 3.68 4.23 -10.01
N LEU A 105 4.62 3.43 -9.47
CA LEU A 105 5.67 3.94 -8.59
C LEU A 105 6.75 4.74 -9.35
N SER A 106 6.94 4.48 -10.65
CA SER A 106 7.82 5.30 -11.50
C SER A 106 7.21 6.66 -11.86
N SER A 107 5.89 6.84 -11.68
CA SER A 107 5.19 8.07 -12.03
C SER A 107 5.25 9.09 -10.90
N LYS A 108 6.07 10.14 -11.08
CA LYS A 108 6.17 11.25 -10.12
C LYS A 108 4.82 11.89 -9.83
N ASN A 109 3.94 11.99 -10.83
CA ASN A 109 2.60 12.56 -10.65
C ASN A 109 1.76 11.69 -9.69
N GLN A 110 1.70 10.38 -9.92
CA GLN A 110 0.94 9.46 -9.07
C GLN A 110 1.48 9.43 -7.63
N VAL A 111 2.80 9.36 -7.48
CA VAL A 111 3.46 9.39 -6.16
C VAL A 111 3.17 10.71 -5.43
N THR A 112 3.19 11.84 -6.13
CA THR A 112 2.86 13.15 -5.54
C THR A 112 1.40 13.18 -5.07
N LYS A 113 0.47 12.73 -5.91
CA LYS A 113 -0.96 12.63 -5.56
C LYS A 113 -1.20 11.74 -4.33
N ALA A 114 -0.48 10.61 -4.20
CA ALA A 114 -0.61 9.74 -3.02
C ALA A 114 -0.15 10.40 -1.72
N PHE A 115 0.71 11.42 -1.78
CA PHE A 115 1.13 12.19 -0.61
C PHE A 115 0.18 13.36 -0.27
N GLU A 116 -0.85 13.64 -1.08
CA GLU A 116 -1.77 14.76 -0.82
C GLU A 116 -2.43 14.68 0.57
N CYS A 117 -2.84 13.49 1.02
CA CYS A 117 -3.42 13.34 2.35
C CYS A 117 -2.43 13.74 3.46
N MET A 118 -1.16 13.38 3.31
CA MET A 118 -0.10 13.72 4.27
C MET A 118 0.20 15.21 4.25
N GLN A 119 0.29 15.81 3.05
CA GLN A 119 0.50 17.24 2.88
C GLN A 119 -0.66 18.05 3.45
N TYR A 120 -1.89 17.64 3.21
CA TYR A 120 -3.08 18.24 3.81
C TYR A 120 -3.01 18.20 5.34
N CYS A 121 -2.72 17.04 5.94
CA CYS A 121 -2.54 16.93 7.39
C CYS A 121 -1.45 17.88 7.92
N SER A 122 -0.32 18.00 7.22
CA SER A 122 0.76 18.92 7.61
C SER A 122 0.37 20.39 7.51
N GLN A 123 -0.51 20.76 6.57
CA GLN A 123 -1.02 22.13 6.44
C GLN A 123 -1.99 22.46 7.57
N GLN A 124 -2.85 21.52 7.95
CA GLN A 124 -3.80 21.68 9.06
C GLN A 124 -3.12 21.62 10.44
N ARG A 125 -1.98 20.92 10.54
CA ARG A 125 -1.20 20.70 11.77
C ARG A 125 0.29 20.91 11.51
N PRO A 126 0.76 22.17 11.42
CA PRO A 126 2.17 22.47 11.15
C PRO A 126 3.15 21.84 12.14
N GLU A 127 2.72 21.60 13.39
CA GLU A 127 3.47 20.90 14.42
C GLU A 127 3.86 19.46 14.03
N CYS A 128 3.11 18.84 13.12
CA CYS A 128 3.37 17.50 12.62
C CYS A 128 4.24 17.46 11.36
N SER A 129 4.64 18.62 10.80
CA SER A 129 5.31 18.72 9.49
C SER A 129 6.60 17.89 9.40
N GLU A 130 7.45 17.92 10.42
CA GLU A 130 8.68 17.13 10.43
C GLU A 130 8.39 15.62 10.44
N THR A 131 7.39 15.19 11.22
CA THR A 131 6.96 13.79 11.29
C THR A 131 6.41 13.34 9.93
N VAL A 132 5.58 14.17 9.29
CA VAL A 132 5.03 13.91 7.96
C VAL A 132 6.14 13.82 6.92
N SER A 133 7.10 14.74 6.92
CA SER A 133 8.25 14.73 6.00
C SER A 133 9.06 13.44 6.12
N ARG A 134 9.30 12.98 7.36
CA ARG A 134 9.99 11.71 7.61
C ARG A 134 9.19 10.50 7.13
N ILE A 135 7.87 10.48 7.33
CA ILE A 135 7.00 9.41 6.81
C ILE A 135 7.07 9.38 5.28
N MET A 136 6.95 10.53 4.62
CA MET A 136 7.06 10.63 3.16
C MET A 136 8.43 10.14 2.66
N ASN A 137 9.51 10.46 3.38
CA ASN A 137 10.86 9.99 3.06
C ASN A 137 10.95 8.45 3.14
N LEU A 138 10.46 7.83 4.21
CA LEU A 138 10.45 6.37 4.35
C LEU A 138 9.61 5.69 3.27
N VAL A 139 8.43 6.23 2.96
CA VAL A 139 7.59 5.72 1.88
C VAL A 139 8.29 5.83 0.53
N GLN A 140 8.99 6.94 0.26
CA GLN A 140 9.81 7.09 -0.95
C GLN A 140 10.94 6.06 -1.01
N GLN A 141 11.63 5.80 0.09
CA GLN A 141 12.67 4.77 0.13
C GLN A 141 12.11 3.38 -0.19
N SER A 142 10.90 3.06 0.30
CA SER A 142 10.20 1.81 -0.07
C SER A 142 9.89 1.73 -1.56
N TYR A 143 9.47 2.84 -2.20
CA TYR A 143 9.30 2.89 -3.66
C TYR A 143 10.61 2.58 -4.39
N ASP A 144 11.71 3.20 -3.95
CA ASP A 144 13.02 3.02 -4.57
C ASP A 144 13.53 1.58 -4.40
N ILE A 145 13.30 0.96 -3.24
CA ILE A 145 13.60 -0.47 -2.98
C ILE A 145 12.83 -1.36 -3.96
N TYR A 146 11.52 -1.13 -4.11
CA TYR A 146 10.69 -1.90 -5.05
C TYR A 146 11.15 -1.74 -6.49
N LEU A 147 11.33 -0.50 -6.96
CA LEU A 147 11.72 -0.22 -8.34
C LEU A 147 13.13 -0.74 -8.66
N HIS A 148 14.05 -0.72 -7.68
CA HIS A 148 15.37 -1.31 -7.84
C HIS A 148 15.31 -2.82 -8.08
N ARG A 149 14.39 -3.55 -7.42
CA ARG A 149 14.18 -4.98 -7.70
C ARG A 149 13.45 -5.20 -9.02
N ALA A 150 12.28 -4.60 -9.21
CA ALA A 150 11.44 -4.85 -10.37
C ALA A 150 12.13 -4.44 -11.69
N GLY A 151 12.98 -3.40 -11.64
CA GLY A 151 13.82 -3.00 -12.78
C GLY A 151 15.08 -3.85 -13.00
N ALA A 152 15.43 -4.74 -12.06
CA ALA A 152 16.61 -5.61 -12.14
C ALA A 152 16.41 -6.73 -13.15
N ASP A 153 15.21 -7.32 -13.19
CA ASP A 153 14.91 -8.48 -14.05
C ASP A 153 15.06 -8.13 -15.55
N VAL A 154 14.80 -6.87 -15.91
CA VAL A 154 15.04 -6.33 -17.27
C VAL A 154 16.53 -6.26 -17.61
N ARG A 155 17.40 -6.01 -16.62
CA ARG A 155 18.84 -5.76 -16.81
C ARG A 155 19.72 -7.01 -16.63
N ILE A 156 19.31 -7.94 -15.77
CA ILE A 156 20.04 -9.19 -15.49
C ILE A 156 19.99 -10.13 -16.71
N SER A 157 18.98 -10.00 -17.59
CA SER A 157 18.92 -10.69 -18.88
C SER A 157 20.05 -10.31 -19.86
N GLN A 158 20.89 -9.32 -19.55
CA GLN A 158 21.91 -8.79 -20.47
C GLN A 158 23.37 -8.84 -19.96
N SER A 159 23.65 -9.21 -18.70
CA SER A 159 25.05 -9.27 -18.22
C SER A 159 25.30 -10.26 -17.07
N ALA A 160 26.47 -10.90 -17.13
CA ALA A 160 26.96 -11.99 -16.30
C ALA A 160 27.02 -11.72 -14.77
N ALA A 161 27.26 -12.79 -14.00
CA ALA A 161 27.27 -12.90 -12.53
C ALA A 161 27.79 -11.70 -11.70
N ILE A 162 28.74 -10.91 -12.22
CA ILE A 162 29.28 -9.69 -11.58
C ILE A 162 28.19 -8.60 -11.39
N GLY A 163 27.14 -8.61 -12.22
CA GLY A 163 25.99 -7.70 -12.08
C GLY A 163 25.06 -8.05 -10.91
N LEU A 164 25.02 -9.33 -10.51
CA LEU A 164 24.09 -9.82 -9.49
C LEU A 164 24.56 -9.45 -8.08
N ASP A 165 25.83 -9.67 -7.76
CA ASP A 165 26.41 -9.33 -6.44
C ASP A 165 26.31 -7.83 -6.16
N ASN A 166 26.60 -7.00 -7.18
CA ASN A 166 26.44 -5.55 -7.09
C ASN A 166 24.97 -5.12 -6.91
N HIS A 167 24.02 -5.86 -7.48
CA HIS A 167 22.60 -5.57 -7.31
C HIS A 167 22.11 -5.89 -5.89
N ILE A 168 22.54 -7.04 -5.36
CA ILE A 168 22.24 -7.49 -4.00
C ILE A 168 22.84 -6.53 -2.98
N ASN A 169 24.13 -6.17 -3.11
CA ASN A 169 24.78 -5.22 -2.20
C ASN A 169 24.06 -3.87 -2.16
N LYS A 170 23.66 -3.34 -3.31
CA LYS A 170 22.86 -2.10 -3.38
C LYS A 170 21.49 -2.24 -2.72
N LEU A 171 20.86 -3.40 -2.82
CA LEU A 171 19.58 -3.65 -2.16
C LEU A 171 19.76 -3.68 -0.63
N VAL A 172 20.81 -4.35 -0.14
CA VAL A 172 21.18 -4.36 1.28
C VAL A 172 21.43 -2.93 1.79
N GLU A 173 22.19 -2.12 1.06
CA GLU A 173 22.44 -0.71 1.41
C GLU A 173 21.15 0.12 1.50
N ARG A 174 20.22 -0.07 0.55
CA ARG A 174 18.92 0.63 0.56
C ARG A 174 18.05 0.23 1.75
N VAL A 175 18.00 -1.07 2.05
CA VAL A 175 17.26 -1.57 3.22
C VAL A 175 17.90 -1.05 4.51
N GLN A 176 19.22 -1.04 4.59
CA GLN A 176 19.95 -0.50 5.74
C GLN A 176 19.65 1.00 5.94
N LEU A 177 19.67 1.80 4.87
CA LEU A 177 19.30 3.22 4.92
C LEU A 177 17.87 3.42 5.41
N PHE A 178 16.93 2.57 4.98
CA PHE A 178 15.55 2.61 5.45
C PHE A 178 15.48 2.37 6.97
N ILE A 179 16.17 1.34 7.45
CA ILE A 179 16.23 1.00 8.88
C ILE A 179 16.80 2.16 9.69
N GLU A 180 17.92 2.74 9.27
CA GLU A 180 18.56 3.88 9.94
C GLU A 180 17.64 5.11 9.96
N THR A 181 16.98 5.40 8.84
CA THR A 181 16.03 6.49 8.73
C THR A 181 14.87 6.28 9.70
N PHE A 182 14.33 5.06 9.81
CA PHE A 182 13.26 4.74 10.73
C PHE A 182 13.71 4.74 12.20
N GLN A 183 14.92 4.27 12.51
CA GLN A 183 15.45 4.30 13.87
C GLN A 183 15.71 5.73 14.36
N SER A 184 15.97 6.68 13.45
CA SER A 184 16.03 8.11 13.76
C SER A 184 14.67 8.72 14.12
N PHE A 185 13.57 7.99 13.92
CA PHE A 185 12.22 8.45 14.20
C PHE A 185 11.98 8.49 15.72
N PRO A 186 11.45 9.58 16.30
CA PRO A 186 11.24 9.69 17.74
C PRO A 186 10.42 8.53 18.31
N ALA A 187 10.82 7.96 19.45
CA ALA A 187 10.16 6.79 20.06
C ALA A 187 8.66 6.99 20.32
N ASN A 188 8.25 8.24 20.58
CA ASN A 188 6.90 8.62 20.98
C ASN A 188 6.11 9.39 19.90
N SER A 189 6.61 9.47 18.65
CA SER A 189 5.86 10.15 17.60
C SER A 189 4.71 9.26 17.10
N SER A 190 3.51 9.83 17.07
CA SER A 190 2.34 9.25 16.42
C SER A 190 2.58 9.12 14.91
N GLY A 191 2.15 8.02 14.29
CA GLY A 191 2.20 7.85 12.84
C GLY A 191 3.17 6.79 12.34
N ARG A 192 3.85 6.07 13.23
CA ARG A 192 4.64 4.88 12.88
C ARG A 192 3.77 3.80 12.25
N GLU A 193 2.51 3.73 12.65
CA GLU A 193 1.50 2.80 12.14
C GLU A 193 1.17 3.06 10.66
N VAL A 194 1.40 4.27 10.16
CA VAL A 194 1.17 4.62 8.74
C VAL A 194 2.22 3.98 7.82
N LEU A 195 3.33 3.48 8.40
CA LEU A 195 4.45 2.90 7.67
C LEU A 195 4.33 1.40 7.45
N ILE A 196 3.22 0.75 7.82
CA ILE A 196 3.06 -0.72 7.66
C ILE A 196 3.31 -1.16 6.22
N TRP A 197 2.78 -0.44 5.23
CA TRP A 197 3.06 -0.71 3.82
C TRP A 197 4.54 -0.54 3.48
N ALA A 198 5.17 0.55 3.95
CA ALA A 198 6.57 0.84 3.70
C ALA A 198 7.49 -0.23 4.31
N PHE A 199 7.20 -0.69 5.53
CA PHE A 199 7.87 -1.80 6.18
C PHE A 199 7.72 -3.09 5.39
N PHE A 200 6.51 -3.42 4.93
CA PHE A 200 6.29 -4.64 4.15
C PHE A 200 7.10 -4.65 2.85
N VAL A 201 7.12 -3.55 2.10
CA VAL A 201 7.90 -3.46 0.86
C VAL A 201 9.40 -3.50 1.11
N ALA A 202 9.89 -2.76 2.12
CA ALA A 202 11.31 -2.78 2.48
C ALA A 202 11.74 -4.18 2.98
N ALA A 203 10.92 -4.81 3.83
CA ALA A 203 11.11 -6.17 4.33
C ALA A 203 11.18 -7.20 3.20
N SER A 204 10.38 -7.02 2.16
CA SER A 204 10.39 -7.92 0.99
C SER A 204 11.75 -7.93 0.27
N GLY A 205 12.51 -6.84 0.36
CA GLY A 205 13.87 -6.73 -0.19
C GLY A 205 14.99 -7.26 0.70
N CYS A 206 14.70 -7.77 1.90
CA CYS A 206 15.73 -8.23 2.84
C CYS A 206 16.38 -9.54 2.39
N THR A 207 17.72 -9.56 2.40
CA THR A 207 18.52 -10.76 2.11
C THR A 207 19.27 -11.28 3.34
N THR A 208 19.67 -10.38 4.25
CA THR A 208 20.38 -10.72 5.49
C THR A 208 19.42 -11.10 6.62
N ASP A 209 19.86 -11.95 7.53
CA ASP A 209 19.01 -12.41 8.63
C ASP A 209 18.78 -11.31 9.68
N GLU A 210 19.75 -10.40 9.84
CA GLU A 210 19.63 -9.22 10.70
C GLU A 210 18.50 -8.30 10.24
N HIS A 211 18.41 -8.02 8.93
CA HIS A 211 17.31 -7.19 8.39
C HIS A 211 15.96 -7.90 8.52
N LYS A 212 15.90 -9.20 8.21
CA LYS A 212 14.66 -9.99 8.34
C LYS A 212 14.16 -9.97 9.79
N GLU A 213 15.03 -10.17 10.77
CA GLU A 213 14.66 -10.15 12.18
C GLU A 213 14.18 -8.77 12.63
N PHE A 214 14.86 -7.70 12.20
CA PHE A 214 14.43 -6.33 12.46
C PHE A 214 12.98 -6.07 12.00
N PHE A 215 12.65 -6.41 10.75
CA PHE A 215 11.29 -6.21 10.24
C PHE A 215 10.27 -7.16 10.88
N ARG A 216 10.67 -8.39 11.22
CA ARG A 216 9.82 -9.36 11.93
C ARG A 216 9.39 -8.81 13.29
N ILE A 217 10.33 -8.29 14.08
CA ILE A 217 10.05 -7.66 15.37
C ILE A 217 9.16 -6.43 15.17
N THR A 218 9.55 -5.53 14.26
CA THR A 218 8.84 -4.26 14.02
C THR A 218 7.38 -4.47 13.60
N LEU A 219 7.11 -5.37 12.65
CA LEU A 219 5.75 -5.66 12.21
C LEU A 219 4.92 -6.38 13.29
N ARG A 220 5.54 -7.25 14.11
CA ARG A 220 4.85 -7.85 15.27
C ARG A 220 4.45 -6.78 16.29
N GLU A 221 5.29 -5.78 16.55
CA GLU A 221 4.95 -4.65 17.41
C GLU A 221 3.80 -3.82 16.83
N CYS A 222 3.81 -3.55 15.51
CA CYS A 222 2.70 -2.89 14.83
C CYS A 222 1.38 -3.67 15.02
N HIS A 223 1.42 -4.99 14.85
CA HIS A 223 0.25 -5.85 15.08
C HIS A 223 -0.22 -5.82 16.54
N GLN A 224 0.69 -5.85 17.51
CA GLN A 224 0.31 -5.79 18.93
C GLN A 224 -0.45 -4.51 19.27
N LYS A 225 -0.13 -3.40 18.59
CA LYS A 225 -0.80 -2.09 18.76
C LYS A 225 -2.11 -1.99 17.98
N SER A 226 -2.13 -2.34 16.69
CA SER A 226 -3.31 -2.13 15.82
C SER A 226 -4.32 -3.27 15.86
N ARG A 227 -3.86 -4.50 16.13
CA ARG A 227 -4.63 -5.75 15.99
C ARG A 227 -5.15 -6.01 14.58
N PHE A 228 -4.52 -5.43 13.57
CA PHE A 228 -4.91 -5.68 12.18
C PHE A 228 -4.34 -7.01 11.69
N GLU A 229 -5.23 -7.90 11.28
CA GLU A 229 -4.90 -9.27 10.85
C GLU A 229 -4.09 -9.30 9.54
N ASN A 230 -4.19 -8.25 8.71
CA ASN A 230 -3.34 -8.15 7.52
C ASN A 230 -1.86 -8.13 7.84
N ILE A 231 -1.43 -7.62 9.01
CA ILE A 231 -0.02 -7.54 9.39
C ILE A 231 0.55 -8.94 9.63
N LEU A 232 -0.20 -9.82 10.31
CA LEU A 232 0.22 -11.20 10.51
C LEU A 232 0.26 -11.98 9.20
N LYS A 233 -0.75 -11.78 8.34
CA LYS A 233 -0.77 -12.41 7.02
C LYS A 233 0.37 -11.89 6.12
N ALA A 234 0.70 -10.61 6.20
CA ALA A 234 1.84 -10.00 5.52
C ALA A 234 3.16 -10.59 6.01
N LEU A 235 3.34 -10.77 7.32
CA LEU A 235 4.51 -11.44 7.91
C LEU A 235 4.67 -12.87 7.39
N ASN A 236 3.59 -13.66 7.40
CA ASN A 236 3.62 -15.03 6.85
C ASN A 236 3.97 -15.04 5.35
N HIS A 237 3.57 -14.01 4.61
CA HIS A 237 3.94 -13.86 3.21
C HIS A 237 5.41 -13.47 3.03
N LEU A 238 5.94 -12.58 3.86
CA LEU A 238 7.36 -12.22 3.87
C LEU A 238 8.26 -13.41 4.13
N GLU A 239 7.90 -14.29 5.07
CA GLU A 239 8.67 -15.51 5.35
C GLU A 239 8.78 -16.41 4.11
N ARG A 240 7.67 -16.56 3.36
CA ARG A 240 7.68 -17.30 2.09
C ARG A 240 8.52 -16.59 1.02
N ILE A 241 8.48 -15.26 0.96
CA ILE A 241 9.31 -14.48 0.03
C ILE A 241 10.80 -14.73 0.33
N TRP A 242 11.21 -14.64 1.59
CA TRP A 242 12.59 -14.84 2.01
C TRP A 242 13.07 -16.27 1.71
N ASP A 243 12.24 -17.28 1.94
CA ASP A 243 12.54 -18.67 1.58
C ASP A 243 12.69 -18.85 0.06
N ARG A 244 11.86 -18.16 -0.73
CA ARG A 244 11.83 -18.29 -2.20
C ARG A 244 12.93 -17.50 -2.91
N GLN A 245 13.45 -16.44 -2.30
CA GLN A 245 14.56 -15.66 -2.85
C GLN A 245 15.84 -16.48 -3.04
N LEU A 246 16.02 -17.53 -2.23
CA LEU A 246 17.11 -18.51 -2.39
C LEU A 246 17.10 -19.19 -3.77
N PHE A 247 15.96 -19.20 -4.46
CA PHE A 247 15.80 -19.79 -5.79
C PHE A 247 15.83 -18.77 -6.93
N GLY A 248 16.24 -17.52 -6.67
CA GLY A 248 16.43 -16.48 -7.69
C GLY A 248 15.16 -15.81 -8.20
N LEU A 249 13.98 -16.12 -7.64
CA LEU A 249 12.72 -15.50 -8.03
C LEU A 249 12.66 -14.02 -7.60
N SER A 250 12.00 -13.19 -8.41
CA SER A 250 11.76 -11.79 -8.07
C SER A 250 10.72 -11.68 -6.97
N TRP A 251 11.07 -11.08 -5.83
CA TRP A 251 10.09 -10.87 -4.77
C TRP A 251 9.01 -9.87 -5.18
N ALA A 252 9.31 -8.96 -6.13
CA ALA A 252 8.35 -8.00 -6.66
C ALA A 252 7.18 -8.72 -7.37
N SER A 253 7.47 -9.78 -8.12
CA SER A 253 6.44 -10.60 -8.79
C SER A 253 5.63 -11.48 -7.82
N GLN A 254 6.13 -11.69 -6.60
CA GLN A 254 5.46 -12.47 -5.54
C GLN A 254 4.53 -11.64 -4.66
N LEU A 255 4.66 -10.30 -4.64
CA LEU A 255 3.79 -9.46 -3.82
C LEU A 255 2.29 -9.65 -4.11
N PRO A 256 1.84 -9.75 -5.38
CA PRO A 256 0.42 -9.94 -5.69
C PRO A 256 -0.18 -11.25 -5.17
N GLU A 257 0.64 -12.28 -4.94
CA GLU A 257 0.17 -13.58 -4.42
C GLU A 257 -0.42 -13.46 -3.01
N ALA A 258 -0.05 -12.43 -2.25
CA ALA A 258 -0.61 -12.18 -0.94
C ALA A 258 -2.13 -11.95 -1.00
N ARG A 259 -2.60 -11.25 -2.05
CA ARG A 259 -3.99 -10.77 -2.20
C ARG A 259 -4.47 -9.95 -1.00
N LEU A 260 -3.56 -9.25 -0.31
CA LEU A 260 -3.84 -8.43 0.86
C LEU A 260 -3.69 -6.96 0.52
N LEU A 261 -4.54 -6.13 1.12
CA LEU A 261 -4.26 -4.71 1.26
C LEU A 261 -3.44 -4.49 2.53
N ILE A 262 -2.21 -4.01 2.38
CA ILE A 262 -1.29 -3.74 3.49
C ILE A 262 -1.16 -2.22 3.57
N MET A 263 -1.55 -1.61 4.68
CA MET A 263 -1.51 -0.15 4.88
C MET A 263 -1.54 0.21 6.35
#